data_AF-A0A2D5YLE6-F1
#
_entry.id   AF-A0A2D5YLE6-F1
#
_cell.length_a   1.000
_cell.length_b   1.000
_cell.length_c   1.000
_cell.angle_alpha   90.00
_cell.angle_beta   90.00
_cell.angle_gamma   90.00
#
_symmetry.space_group_name_H-M   'P 1'
#
loop_
_entity.id
_entity.type
_entity.pdbx_description
1 polymer ?
#
loop_
_entity_poly.entity_id
_entity_poly.type
_entity_poly.pdbx_seq_one_letter_code
_entity_poly.pdbx_strand_id
1 'polypeptide(L)'
;MFKTRDSFNIILSRLFLGTLFFISGLSGFVEIDALGLFSVENSQLAVVSITPHYYALKGIEILIGLTFIANFYVQTSLILATPILLSALGLHVWQGSNVMILTIIAMLPLINLFVFYKDTFALFFKPQAYTNHMAEETPRVLTYNEVREKTPGLEKKFEEIYKKVSNA
;
A
#
# COMPACT_ATOMS: atom_id res chain seq x y z
N MET A 1 4.67 19.11 -3.24
CA MET A 1 3.49 19.78 -3.83
C MET A 1 2.35 18.78 -3.81
N PHE A 2 1.41 18.88 -2.88
CA PHE A 2 0.25 17.98 -2.82
C PHE A 2 -0.68 18.32 -3.99
N LYS A 3 -0.95 17.35 -4.86
CA LYS A 3 -1.82 17.51 -6.03
C LYS A 3 -3.27 17.59 -5.53
N THR A 4 -3.75 18.79 -5.27
CA THR A 4 -4.99 19.12 -4.52
C THR A 4 -6.30 18.91 -5.30
N ARG A 5 -6.31 18.14 -6.39
CA ARG A 5 -7.54 17.80 -7.10
C ARG A 5 -7.52 16.32 -7.44
N ASP A 6 -8.16 15.53 -6.59
CA ASP A 6 -8.47 14.14 -6.88
C ASP A 6 -9.28 14.12 -8.19
N SER A 7 -8.70 13.55 -9.24
CA SER A 7 -9.45 13.34 -10.47
C SER A 7 -10.50 12.27 -10.21
N PHE A 8 -11.61 12.32 -10.95
CA PHE A 8 -12.69 11.36 -10.82
C PHE A 8 -12.20 9.89 -10.82
N ASN A 9 -11.18 9.59 -11.63
CA ASN A 9 -10.56 8.26 -11.70
C ASN A 9 -9.89 7.82 -10.39
N ILE A 10 -9.31 8.74 -9.61
CA ILE A 10 -8.69 8.45 -8.30
C ILE A 10 -9.76 8.14 -7.27
N ILE A 11 -10.85 8.92 -7.27
CA ILE A 11 -11.99 8.68 -6.40
C ILE A 11 -12.59 7.31 -6.71
N LEU A 12 -12.83 7.01 -7.99
CA LEU A 12 -13.41 5.74 -8.40
C LEU A 12 -12.49 4.55 -8.07
N SER A 13 -11.18 4.69 -8.28
CA SER A 13 -10.19 3.65 -7.92
C SER A 13 -10.19 3.37 -6.42
N ARG A 14 -10.26 4.42 -5.59
CA ARG A 14 -10.35 4.30 -4.12
C ARG A 14 -11.64 3.67 -3.67
N LEU A 15 -12.79 4.12 -4.19
CA LEU A 15 -14.09 3.56 -3.82
C LEU A 15 -14.19 2.09 -4.22
N PHE A 16 -13.71 1.74 -5.42
CA PHE A 16 -13.72 0.36 -5.89
C PHE A 16 -12.84 -0.55 -5.04
N LEU A 17 -11.57 -0.20 -4.82
CA LEU A 17 -10.68 -0.96 -3.95
C LEU A 17 -11.19 -1.01 -2.51
N GLY A 18 -11.65 0.12 -2.00
CA GLY A 18 -12.17 0.22 -0.65
C GLY A 18 -13.36 -0.70 -0.43
N THR A 19 -14.29 -0.74 -1.39
CA THR A 19 -15.44 -1.65 -1.35
C THR A 19 -15.01 -3.11 -1.43
N LEU A 20 -14.09 -3.45 -2.33
CA LEU A 20 -13.58 -4.82 -2.45
C LEU A 20 -12.92 -5.32 -1.17
N PHE A 21 -12.00 -4.55 -0.60
CA PHE A 21 -11.31 -4.90 0.65
C PHE A 21 -12.29 -4.97 1.82
N PHE A 22 -13.25 -4.05 1.89
CA PHE A 22 -14.26 -4.08 2.95
C PHE A 22 -15.13 -5.33 2.88
N ILE A 23 -15.67 -5.66 1.69
CA ILE A 23 -16.50 -6.86 1.50
C ILE A 23 -15.70 -8.15 1.72
N SER A 24 -14.49 -8.24 1.15
CA SER A 24 -13.58 -9.39 1.33
C SER A 24 -13.20 -9.58 2.80
N GLY A 25 -12.99 -8.50 3.54
CA GLY A 25 -12.69 -8.58 4.97
C GLY A 25 -13.90 -9.03 5.78
N LEU A 26 -15.07 -8.49 5.47
CA LEU A 26 -16.31 -8.82 6.16
C LEU A 26 -16.76 -10.27 5.89
N SER A 27 -16.43 -10.83 4.73
CA SER A 27 -16.72 -12.24 4.39
C SER A 27 -15.99 -13.24 5.31
N GLY A 28 -14.96 -12.81 6.03
CA GLY A 28 -14.29 -13.62 7.04
C GLY A 28 -15.05 -13.73 8.37
N PHE A 29 -16.04 -12.88 8.60
CA PHE A 29 -16.83 -12.82 9.85
C PHE A 29 -18.31 -13.13 9.66
N VAL A 30 -18.83 -12.83 8.47
CA VAL A 30 -20.23 -13.03 8.10
C VAL A 30 -20.24 -13.79 6.78
N GLU A 31 -21.16 -14.75 6.62
CA GLU A 31 -21.41 -15.38 5.31
C GLU A 31 -22.00 -14.34 4.36
N ILE A 32 -21.12 -13.64 3.66
CA ILE A 32 -21.45 -12.70 2.59
C ILE A 32 -21.13 -13.41 1.29
N ASP A 33 -21.87 -14.47 1.00
CA ASP A 33 -21.64 -15.20 -0.24
C ASP A 33 -22.94 -15.68 -0.91
N ALA A 34 -23.63 -14.74 -1.54
CA ALA A 34 -24.75 -15.06 -2.43
C ALA A 34 -24.27 -15.57 -3.81
N LEU A 35 -22.98 -15.48 -4.13
CA LEU A 35 -22.43 -15.71 -5.49
C LEU A 35 -21.24 -16.68 -5.55
N GLY A 36 -20.80 -17.27 -4.44
CA GLY A 36 -19.60 -18.11 -4.37
C GLY A 36 -18.26 -17.35 -4.51
N LEU A 37 -18.28 -16.01 -4.51
CA LEU A 37 -17.14 -15.19 -4.94
C LEU A 37 -16.05 -15.03 -3.88
N PHE A 38 -16.35 -15.31 -2.61
CA PHE A 38 -15.40 -15.16 -1.51
C PHE A 38 -15.26 -16.45 -0.67
N SER A 39 -15.96 -17.52 -1.05
CA SER A 39 -15.82 -18.83 -0.43
C SER A 39 -14.47 -19.48 -0.76
N VAL A 40 -13.91 -20.16 0.23
CA VAL A 40 -12.70 -20.98 0.05
C VAL A 40 -13.15 -22.33 -0.51
N GLU A 41 -13.10 -22.50 -1.84
CA GLU A 41 -13.54 -23.73 -2.52
C GLU A 41 -12.71 -24.98 -2.18
N ASN A 42 -11.53 -24.83 -1.56
CA ASN A 42 -10.59 -25.94 -1.30
C ASN A 42 -10.38 -26.25 0.18
N SER A 43 -10.62 -27.52 0.55
CA SER A 43 -10.53 -28.07 1.91
C SER A 43 -9.15 -27.94 2.58
N GLN A 44 -8.07 -27.77 1.81
CA GLN A 44 -6.72 -27.61 2.35
C GLN A 44 -6.45 -26.22 2.93
N LEU A 45 -7.12 -25.18 2.42
CA LEU A 45 -7.05 -23.81 2.97
C LEU A 45 -8.18 -23.51 3.94
N ALA A 46 -9.22 -24.35 3.99
CA ALA A 46 -10.24 -24.28 5.03
C ALA A 46 -9.63 -24.41 6.44
N VAL A 47 -8.48 -25.09 6.59
CA VAL A 47 -7.75 -25.15 7.86
C VAL A 47 -7.13 -23.79 8.21
N VAL A 48 -6.64 -23.04 7.22
CA VAL A 48 -6.07 -21.70 7.42
C VAL A 48 -7.14 -20.69 7.79
N SER A 49 -8.35 -20.81 7.23
CA SER A 49 -9.47 -19.90 7.51
C SER A 49 -10.04 -19.99 8.93
N ILE A 50 -9.64 -20.99 9.72
CA ILE A 50 -10.08 -21.15 11.12
C ILE A 50 -9.01 -20.64 12.09
N THR A 51 -7.86 -20.17 11.59
CA THR A 51 -6.77 -19.69 12.45
C THR A 51 -7.03 -18.24 12.92
N PRO A 52 -6.58 -17.86 14.13
CA PRO A 52 -6.67 -16.47 14.60
C PRO A 52 -6.01 -15.45 13.64
N HIS A 53 -4.98 -15.90 12.92
CA HIS A 53 -4.27 -15.10 11.92
C HIS A 53 -5.17 -14.73 10.73
N TYR A 54 -6.08 -15.62 10.33
CA TYR A 54 -7.03 -15.35 9.25
C TYR A 54 -7.99 -14.22 9.63
N TYR A 55 -8.58 -14.27 10.84
CA TYR A 55 -9.46 -13.20 11.31
C TYR A 55 -8.73 -11.87 11.49
N ALA A 56 -7.47 -11.89 11.93
CA ALA A 56 -6.65 -10.69 12.00
C ALA A 56 -6.41 -10.08 10.61
N LEU A 57 -6.07 -10.91 9.61
CA LEU A 57 -5.90 -10.48 8.23
C LEU A 57 -7.20 -9.89 7.67
N LYS A 58 -8.33 -10.55 7.92
CA LYS A 58 -9.65 -10.08 7.50
C LYS A 58 -10.05 -8.77 8.18
N GLY A 59 -9.70 -8.59 9.45
CA GLY A 59 -9.83 -7.30 10.14
C GLY A 59 -8.99 -6.19 9.48
N ILE A 60 -7.75 -6.51 9.07
CA ILE A 60 -6.90 -5.58 8.33
C ILE A 60 -7.52 -5.22 6.98
N GLU A 61 -8.10 -6.18 6.25
CA GLU A 61 -8.82 -5.92 4.99
C GLU A 61 -10.00 -4.95 5.22
N ILE A 62 -10.79 -5.13 6.29
CA ILE A 62 -11.87 -4.20 6.66
C ILE A 62 -11.31 -2.79 6.89
N LEU A 63 -10.25 -2.66 7.69
CA LEU A 63 -9.65 -1.36 8.00
C LEU A 63 -9.10 -0.67 6.74
N ILE A 64 -8.39 -1.42 5.88
CA ILE A 64 -7.93 -0.93 4.58
C ILE A 64 -9.13 -0.46 3.73
N GLY A 65 -10.20 -1.25 3.66
CA GLY A 65 -11.40 -0.88 2.93
C GLY A 65 -12.01 0.45 3.41
N LEU A 66 -12.19 0.58 4.73
CA LEU A 66 -12.72 1.80 5.35
C LEU A 66 -11.83 3.02 5.11
N THR A 67 -10.52 2.87 5.24
CA THR A 67 -9.57 3.97 5.00
C THR A 67 -9.60 4.46 3.54
N PHE A 68 -9.70 3.56 2.57
CA PHE A 68 -9.86 3.95 1.16
C PHE A 68 -11.17 4.71 0.91
N ILE A 69 -12.29 4.24 1.47
CA ILE A 69 -13.61 4.87 1.35
C ILE A 69 -13.61 6.24 2.04
N ALA A 70 -13.14 6.31 3.29
CA ALA A 70 -13.13 7.52 4.11
C ALA A 70 -12.08 8.56 3.70
N ASN A 71 -11.21 8.25 2.74
CA ASN A 71 -10.07 9.10 2.34
C ASN A 71 -9.04 9.34 3.45
N PHE A 72 -8.86 8.37 4.35
CA PHE A 72 -7.88 8.47 5.42
C PHE A 72 -6.70 7.56 5.11
N TYR A 73 -5.48 8.04 5.35
CA TYR A 73 -4.25 7.24 5.23
C TYR A 73 -4.08 6.47 3.91
N VAL A 74 -4.61 6.97 2.80
CA VAL A 74 -4.69 6.27 1.49
C VAL A 74 -3.35 5.66 1.06
N GLN A 75 -2.24 6.38 1.28
CA GLN A 75 -0.90 5.91 0.91
C GLN A 75 -0.46 4.70 1.76
N THR A 76 -0.74 4.74 3.07
CA THR A 76 -0.48 3.62 3.98
C THR A 76 -1.34 2.42 3.62
N SER A 77 -2.63 2.65 3.35
CA SER A 77 -3.56 1.62 2.90
C SER A 77 -3.11 0.98 1.59
N LEU A 78 -2.54 1.77 0.67
CA LEU A 78 -1.99 1.26 -0.58
C LEU A 78 -0.76 0.36 -0.37
N ILE A 79 0.14 0.73 0.55
CA ILE A 79 1.29 -0.11 0.92
C ILE A 79 0.82 -1.45 1.47
N LEU A 80 -0.19 -1.45 2.36
CA LEU A 80 -0.71 -2.68 2.96
C LEU A 80 -1.54 -3.52 1.97
N ALA A 81 -2.33 -2.87 1.11
CA ALA A 81 -3.15 -3.53 0.11
C ALA A 81 -2.31 -4.28 -0.95
N THR A 82 -1.13 -3.76 -1.28
CA THR A 82 -0.26 -4.31 -2.33
C THR A 82 0.15 -5.77 -2.08
N PRO A 83 0.80 -6.15 -0.96
CA PRO A 83 1.15 -7.54 -0.69
C PRO A 83 -0.08 -8.43 -0.55
N ILE A 84 -1.19 -7.93 0.02
CA ILE A 84 -2.43 -8.71 0.15
C ILE A 84 -2.99 -9.07 -1.23
N LEU A 85 -3.11 -8.09 -2.13
CA LEU A 85 -3.67 -8.31 -3.48
C LEU A 85 -2.74 -9.16 -4.35
N LEU A 86 -1.42 -9.00 -4.22
CA LEU A 86 -0.44 -9.85 -4.90
C LEU A 86 -0.50 -11.31 -4.40
N SER A 87 -0.63 -11.52 -3.09
CA SER A 87 -0.81 -12.86 -2.52
C SER A 87 -2.12 -13.49 -3.00
N ALA A 88 -3.22 -12.73 -3.01
CA ALA A 88 -4.51 -13.20 -3.54
C ALA A 88 -4.43 -13.57 -5.02
N LEU A 89 -3.73 -12.75 -5.84
CA LEU A 89 -3.50 -13.05 -7.25
C LEU A 89 -2.70 -14.35 -7.40
N GLY A 90 -1.62 -14.52 -6.64
CA GLY A 90 -0.82 -15.75 -6.65
C GLY A 90 -1.64 -16.99 -6.30
N LEU A 91 -2.50 -16.89 -5.27
CA LEU A 91 -3.40 -17.98 -4.89
C LEU A 91 -4.43 -18.30 -5.99
N HIS A 92 -5.05 -17.29 -6.60
CA HIS A 92 -6.06 -17.50 -7.64
C HIS A 92 -5.46 -18.08 -8.92
N VAL A 93 -4.25 -17.65 -9.30
CA VAL A 93 -3.50 -18.20 -10.44
C VAL A 93 -3.12 -19.67 -10.17
N TRP A 94 -2.66 -19.98 -8.95
CA TRP A 94 -2.30 -21.35 -8.58
C TRP A 94 -3.49 -22.30 -8.55
N GLN A 95 -4.65 -21.82 -8.12
CA GLN A 95 -5.84 -22.64 -7.88
C GLN A 95 -6.80 -22.71 -9.07
N GLY A 96 -6.63 -21.85 -10.09
CA GLY A 96 -7.54 -21.80 -11.22
C GLY A 96 -8.95 -21.33 -10.82
N SER A 97 -9.06 -20.38 -9.89
CA SER A 97 -10.34 -19.91 -9.35
C SER A 97 -11.07 -18.95 -10.32
N ASN A 98 -12.40 -19.04 -10.34
CA ASN A 98 -13.28 -18.09 -11.06
C ASN A 98 -13.11 -16.64 -10.58
N VAL A 99 -12.61 -16.43 -9.36
CA VAL A 99 -12.39 -15.11 -8.76
C VAL A 99 -11.09 -14.46 -9.27
N MET A 100 -10.29 -15.16 -10.09
CA MET A 100 -9.07 -14.62 -10.69
C MET A 100 -9.32 -13.34 -11.50
N ILE A 101 -10.43 -13.29 -12.25
CA ILE A 101 -10.78 -12.13 -13.08
C ILE A 101 -11.00 -10.89 -12.19
N LEU A 102 -11.68 -11.05 -11.06
CA LEU A 102 -11.92 -9.95 -10.13
C LEU A 102 -10.62 -9.41 -9.53
N THR A 103 -9.68 -10.29 -9.17
CA THR A 103 -8.36 -9.89 -8.66
C THR A 103 -7.55 -9.14 -9.73
N ILE A 104 -7.60 -9.59 -10.99
CA ILE A 104 -6.96 -8.89 -12.11
C ILE A 104 -7.59 -7.50 -12.30
N ILE A 105 -8.91 -7.39 -12.26
CA ILE A 105 -9.62 -6.11 -12.36
C ILE A 105 -9.22 -5.19 -11.20
N ALA A 106 -9.05 -5.72 -9.99
CA ALA A 106 -8.61 -4.96 -8.82
C ALA A 106 -7.15 -4.45 -8.91
N MET A 107 -6.30 -5.08 -9.72
CA MET A 107 -4.93 -4.59 -9.93
C MET A 107 -4.90 -3.25 -10.69
N LEU A 108 -5.84 -3.00 -11.60
CA LEU A 108 -5.90 -1.76 -12.37
C LEU A 108 -6.03 -0.50 -11.49
N PRO A 109 -7.01 -0.39 -10.58
CA PRO A 109 -7.10 0.74 -9.66
C PRO A 109 -5.94 0.79 -8.68
N LEU A 110 -5.35 -0.35 -8.29
CA LEU A 110 -4.16 -0.37 -7.43
C LEU A 110 -2.99 0.34 -8.12
N ILE A 111 -2.70 -0.05 -9.37
CA ILE A 111 -1.64 0.53 -10.19
C ILE A 111 -1.93 2.01 -10.43
N ASN A 112 -3.17 2.38 -10.75
CA ASN A 112 -3.56 3.78 -10.97
C ASN A 112 -3.27 4.65 -9.73
N LEU A 113 -3.66 4.20 -8.54
CA LEU A 113 -3.36 4.90 -7.29
C LEU A 113 -1.85 4.93 -7.01
N PHE A 114 -1.13 3.85 -7.29
CA PHE A 114 0.32 3.80 -7.09
C PHE A 114 1.05 4.81 -7.98
N VAL A 115 0.67 4.91 -9.25
CA VAL A 115 1.21 5.90 -10.19
C VAL A 115 0.86 7.32 -9.75
N PHE A 116 -0.36 7.55 -9.24
CA PHE A 116 -0.76 8.85 -8.73
C PHE A 116 0.04 9.28 -7.49
N TYR A 117 0.30 8.36 -6.57
CA TYR A 117 1.04 8.61 -5.32
C TYR A 117 2.55 8.32 -5.40
N LYS A 118 3.10 8.02 -6.59
CA LYS A 118 4.50 7.63 -6.80
C LYS A 118 5.51 8.59 -6.16
N ASP A 119 5.23 9.89 -6.18
CA ASP A 119 6.13 10.92 -5.65
C ASP A 119 6.18 10.88 -4.12
N THR A 120 5.12 10.41 -3.48
CA THR A 120 5.09 10.18 -2.03
C THR A 120 5.96 8.97 -1.68
N PHE A 121 5.92 7.92 -2.48
CA PHE A 121 6.75 6.73 -2.25
C PHE A 121 8.24 7.00 -2.56
N ALA A 122 8.54 7.91 -3.48
CA ALA A 122 9.91 8.30 -3.80
C ALA A 122 10.69 8.84 -2.58
N LEU A 123 10.02 9.35 -1.55
CA LEU A 123 10.66 9.79 -0.29
C LEU A 123 11.29 8.64 0.49
N PHE A 124 10.77 7.41 0.39
CA PHE A 124 11.34 6.24 1.08
C PHE A 124 12.65 5.77 0.42
N PHE A 125 12.85 6.08 -0.86
CA PHE A 125 14.02 5.64 -1.62
C PHE A 125 15.07 6.73 -1.83
N LYS A 126 14.78 7.98 -1.42
CA LYS A 126 15.75 9.07 -1.48
C LYS A 126 16.67 9.02 -0.26
N PRO A 127 18.00 9.22 -0.42
CA PRO A 127 18.91 9.35 0.71
C PRO A 127 18.44 10.45 1.66
N GLN A 128 18.25 10.12 2.93
CA GLN A 128 17.82 11.05 3.97
C GLN A 128 19.03 11.44 4.82
N ALA A 129 19.26 12.74 5.01
CA ALA A 129 20.24 13.24 5.97
C ALA A 129 19.54 13.40 7.31
N TYR A 130 20.08 12.80 8.36
CA TYR A 130 19.61 13.00 9.72
C TYR A 130 20.52 14.01 10.42
N THR A 131 19.94 14.94 11.20
CA THR A 131 20.70 15.68 12.20
C THR A 131 21.24 14.71 13.25
N ASN A 132 22.42 15.02 13.78
CA ASN A 132 23.15 14.15 14.70
C ASN A 132 22.27 13.75 15.90
N HIS A 133 22.20 12.46 16.26
CA HIS A 133 21.43 11.96 17.42
C HIS A 133 21.93 12.49 18.77
N MET A 134 23.05 13.21 18.77
CA MET A 134 23.69 13.82 19.94
C MET A 134 23.26 15.28 20.18
N ALA A 135 22.40 15.85 19.34
CA ALA A 135 21.90 17.22 19.53
C ALA A 135 20.64 17.23 20.42
N GLU A 136 20.50 18.25 21.28
CA GLU A 136 19.31 18.47 22.13
C GLU A 136 17.99 18.64 21.33
N GLU A 137 18.08 18.88 20.02
CA GLU A 137 16.93 19.03 19.14
C GLU A 137 16.45 17.69 18.58
N THR A 138 15.13 17.54 18.45
CA THR A 138 14.50 16.34 17.88
C THR A 138 15.09 16.03 16.50
N PRO A 139 15.55 14.78 16.25
CA PRO A 139 16.15 14.42 14.98
C PRO A 139 15.15 14.68 13.85
N ARG A 140 15.55 15.53 12.89
CA ARG A 140 14.72 15.91 11.76
C ARG A 140 15.43 15.51 10.47
N VAL A 141 14.65 14.95 9.53
CA VAL A 141 15.12 14.69 8.17
C VAL A 141 15.36 16.04 7.49
N LEU A 142 16.61 16.31 7.12
CA LEU A 142 16.95 17.49 6.33
C LEU A 142 16.80 17.15 4.84
N THR A 143 16.09 18.03 4.12
CA THR A 143 16.06 17.99 2.66
C THR A 143 17.40 18.45 2.08
N TYR A 144 17.71 18.06 0.84
CA TYR A 144 18.97 18.44 0.17
C TYR A 144 19.24 19.96 0.19
N ASN A 145 18.19 20.76 -0.01
CA ASN A 145 18.29 22.22 0.02
C ASN A 145 18.68 22.74 1.41
N GLU A 146 18.14 22.14 2.47
CA GLU A 146 18.48 22.50 3.86
C GLU A 146 19.90 22.06 4.23
N VAL A 147 20.38 20.92 3.71
CA VAL A 147 21.77 20.48 3.89
C VAL A 147 22.75 21.46 3.21
N ARG A 148 22.42 21.88 1.99
CA ARG A 148 23.19 22.87 1.22
C ARG A 148 23.26 24.23 1.92
N GLU A 149 22.17 24.68 2.52
CA GLU A 149 22.13 25.97 3.19
C GLU A 149 22.80 25.95 4.57
N LYS A 150 22.62 24.87 5.34
CA LYS A 150 23.12 24.80 6.73
C LYS A 150 24.56 24.30 6.86
N THR A 151 25.05 23.47 5.93
CA THR A 151 26.38 22.83 6.06
C THR A 151 27.13 22.80 4.72
N PRO A 152 27.66 23.95 4.25
CA PRO A 152 28.38 24.03 3.01
C PRO A 152 29.59 23.08 3.02
N GLY A 153 29.68 22.21 2.01
CA GLY A 153 30.74 21.19 1.89
C GLY A 153 30.28 19.75 2.11
N LEU A 154 29.17 19.52 2.84
CA LEU A 154 28.57 18.19 2.95
C LEU A 154 27.83 17.77 1.66
N GLU A 155 27.49 18.75 0.82
CA GLU A 155 26.80 18.59 -0.46
C GLU A 155 27.52 17.63 -1.40
N LYS A 156 28.85 17.75 -1.56
CA LYS A 156 29.62 16.88 -2.46
C LYS A 156 29.53 15.42 -2.06
N LYS A 157 29.55 15.15 -0.76
CA LYS A 157 29.42 13.79 -0.20
C LYS A 157 27.99 13.26 -0.38
N PHE A 158 26.99 14.13 -0.27
CA PHE A 158 25.59 13.82 -0.56
C PHE A 158 25.35 13.53 -2.04
N GLU A 159 25.94 14.32 -2.95
CA GLU A 159 25.87 14.11 -4.40
C GLU A 159 26.56 12.81 -4.82
N GLU A 160 27.71 12.48 -4.24
CA GLU A 160 28.38 11.18 -4.47
C GLU A 160 27.49 10.02 -4.05
N ILE A 161 26.91 10.08 -2.85
CA ILE A 161 25.99 9.04 -2.36
C ILE A 161 24.76 8.95 -3.26
N TYR A 162 24.19 10.09 -3.65
CA TYR A 162 23.02 10.13 -4.51
C TYR A 162 23.29 9.53 -5.89
N LYS A 163 24.41 9.88 -6.54
CA LYS A 163 24.83 9.29 -7.83
C LYS A 163 25.09 7.79 -7.71
N LYS A 164 25.66 7.34 -6.59
CA LYS A 164 25.93 5.92 -6.36
C LYS A 164 24.64 5.12 -6.18
N VAL A 165 23.63 5.71 -5.55
CA VAL A 165 22.32 5.08 -5.33
C VAL A 165 21.42 5.18 -6.57
N SER A 166 21.50 6.25 -7.38
CA SER A 166 20.67 6.40 -8.58
C SER A 166 21.15 5.58 -9.78
N ASN A 167 22.41 5.14 -9.76
CA ASN A 167 23.03 4.33 -10.82
C ASN A 167 23.14 2.83 -10.44
N ALA A 168 22.61 2.44 -9.28
CA ALA A 168 22.52 1.06 -8.80
C ALA A 168 21.08 0.55 -8.98
#